data_AF-A0A8J6UG99-F1
#
_entry.id   AF-A0A8J6UG99-F1
#
_cell.length_a   1.000
_cell.length_b   1.000
_cell.length_c   1.000
_cell.angle_alpha   90.00
_cell.angle_beta   90.00
_cell.angle_gamma   90.00
#
_symmetry.space_group_name_H-M   'P 1'
#
loop_
_entity.id
_entity.type
_entity.pdbx_description
1 polymer ?
#
loop_
_entity_poly.entity_id
_entity_poly.type
_entity_poly.pdbx_seq_one_letter_code
_entity_poly.pdbx_strand_id
1 'polypeptide(L)'
;MKKIIFLTIILFVLGTNSSFSFINFDSEGKWSTSFEYGQECVKHWKFHDEIGYCKDVANDGATWTGYPQAYQEDNHTIENLTHISASAANSGGYGARFWNWDGVNSHTPTVGVIFPSPQTELWIRWYIRYQEGYRWEALNYEKNLYIYTADRYPAVITGALNDTWYIASSGLPQIGQSQNVMSNKTWADVMGGPYSHGQFLAIEVYLKMNSALGVADGVARKWINGELVLDRNDLQHSGTNANALSGWMNFGFNENQSEVGNQRGPIGINRAYIDYDDMVVYNLTPPNLDAHGYPFIGPMSWGSVPVTTSLEAQPITEPKSFTISGLPTKGDLLLTENFQDNNWSSRGWYDATDSTGVTSGGYSGNALRWDWMAGATKPTGFSTIRRIMAEPVEEFILEYYVKYDSGWRGSGLAYHPHTLHMVSSEDTIYQGGANSNSALYFSQVSGTSAPYAIQPRFGHQDSMRVNTSFGTPRNDLTSTTEDRSANLCNTPLAAAGADYGDCYSMGGGAYYSFSGWRSPSVVVPNDQWVKLTYYVKSNTVANGTANYDGIVKVWVNEALAISNESALLVAGGYGGATWDKFMMAPYIGNGSPVNQTMWLDEMRVWRVAEGSAGVVAPTPLLRLVQ
;
A
#
# COMPACT_ATOMS: atom_id res chain seq x y z
N MET A 1 -49.64 -44.58 13.96
CA MET A 1 -48.87 -43.35 14.25
C MET A 1 -47.49 -43.74 14.78
N LYS A 2 -46.47 -43.79 13.92
CA LYS A 2 -45.07 -43.98 14.34
C LYS A 2 -44.25 -42.87 13.69
N LYS A 3 -43.75 -41.95 14.51
CA LYS A 3 -42.80 -40.91 14.10
C LYS A 3 -41.45 -41.58 13.84
N ILE A 4 -40.96 -41.46 12.61
CA ILE A 4 -39.61 -41.81 12.22
C ILE A 4 -38.75 -40.60 12.56
N ILE A 5 -37.83 -40.76 13.51
CA ILE A 5 -36.76 -39.81 13.80
C ILE A 5 -35.57 -40.23 12.94
N PHE A 6 -35.17 -39.36 12.02
CA PHE A 6 -33.93 -39.49 11.26
C PHE A 6 -32.75 -39.29 12.23
N LEU A 7 -31.95 -40.35 12.42
CA LEU A 7 -30.68 -40.30 13.14
C LEU A 7 -29.58 -40.13 12.09
N THR A 8 -29.04 -38.92 11.97
CA THR A 8 -27.86 -38.65 11.12
C THR A 8 -26.64 -39.31 11.74
N ILE A 9 -26.07 -40.29 11.03
CA ILE A 9 -24.85 -40.99 11.39
C ILE A 9 -23.67 -40.05 11.10
N ILE A 10 -23.10 -39.46 12.15
CA ILE A 10 -21.77 -38.83 12.10
C ILE A 10 -20.76 -39.97 12.30
N LEU A 11 -20.08 -40.35 11.23
CA LEU A 11 -18.99 -41.32 11.28
C LEU A 11 -17.75 -40.63 11.90
N PHE A 12 -17.42 -41.02 13.13
CA PHE A 12 -16.22 -40.62 13.85
C PHE A 12 -14.96 -41.18 13.16
N VAL A 13 -14.06 -40.29 12.73
CA VAL A 13 -12.64 -40.61 12.55
C VAL A 13 -11.93 -40.12 13.81
N LEU A 14 -11.37 -41.06 14.56
CA LEU A 14 -10.52 -40.80 15.73
C LEU A 14 -9.19 -40.20 15.24
N GLY A 15 -8.98 -38.91 15.52
CA GLY A 15 -7.72 -38.21 15.30
C GLY A 15 -7.86 -36.72 15.63
N THR A 16 -7.51 -36.34 16.87
CA THR A 16 -7.44 -34.98 17.44
C THR A 16 -8.75 -34.15 17.38
N ASN A 17 -9.24 -33.74 18.55
CA ASN A 17 -10.40 -32.84 18.71
C ASN A 17 -10.13 -31.46 18.08
N SER A 18 -10.27 -31.32 16.77
CA SER A 18 -10.38 -30.01 16.12
C SER A 18 -11.86 -29.64 16.10
N SER A 19 -12.24 -28.69 16.95
CA SER A 19 -13.57 -28.08 16.90
C SER A 19 -13.66 -27.23 15.63
N PHE A 20 -14.36 -27.73 14.61
CA PHE A 20 -14.69 -26.93 13.42
C PHE A 20 -15.79 -25.93 13.76
N SER A 21 -15.63 -24.68 13.34
CA SER A 21 -16.66 -23.64 13.42
C SER A 21 -17.23 -23.33 12.04
N PHE A 22 -18.55 -23.16 11.97
CA PHE A 22 -19.18 -22.56 10.81
C PHE A 22 -18.90 -21.05 10.78
N ILE A 23 -18.67 -20.49 9.60
CA ILE A 23 -18.72 -19.04 9.44
C ILE A 23 -20.17 -18.55 9.56
N ASN A 24 -20.31 -17.28 9.92
CA ASN A 24 -21.59 -16.59 9.86
C ASN A 24 -21.54 -15.55 8.75
N PHE A 25 -22.48 -15.63 7.82
CA PHE A 25 -22.75 -14.53 6.91
C PHE A 25 -23.53 -13.44 7.66
N ASP A 26 -23.21 -12.19 7.41
CA ASP A 26 -23.98 -11.06 7.91
C ASP A 26 -25.33 -10.92 7.15
N SER A 27 -26.07 -9.86 7.45
CA SER A 27 -27.37 -9.60 6.82
C SER A 27 -27.30 -9.34 5.31
N GLU A 28 -26.12 -9.00 4.79
CA GLU A 28 -25.86 -8.78 3.36
C GLU A 28 -25.31 -10.04 2.68
N GLY A 29 -25.22 -11.16 3.41
CA GLY A 29 -24.68 -12.40 2.89
C GLY A 29 -23.15 -12.41 2.81
N LYS A 30 -22.47 -11.52 3.53
CA LYS A 30 -21.02 -11.36 3.49
C LYS A 30 -20.33 -12.03 4.68
N TRP A 31 -19.19 -12.63 4.42
CA TRP A 31 -18.18 -13.01 5.42
C TRP A 31 -16.81 -12.52 4.97
N SER A 32 -15.92 -12.22 5.92
CA SER A 32 -14.55 -11.82 5.59
C SER A 32 -13.54 -12.12 6.70
N THR A 33 -12.29 -12.31 6.31
CA THR A 33 -11.13 -12.33 7.20
C THR A 33 -10.01 -11.48 6.63
N SER A 34 -9.32 -10.77 7.52
CA SER A 34 -8.08 -10.04 7.24
C SER A 34 -6.92 -10.60 8.04
N PHE A 35 -7.08 -11.79 8.64
CA PHE A 35 -6.06 -12.45 9.47
C PHE A 35 -5.56 -11.66 10.70
N GLU A 36 -6.26 -10.59 11.08
CA GLU A 36 -5.94 -9.70 12.20
C GLU A 36 -6.30 -10.35 13.55
N TYR A 37 -5.46 -11.28 14.00
CA TYR A 37 -5.68 -12.01 15.25
C TYR A 37 -4.99 -11.37 16.48
N GLY A 38 -4.36 -10.20 16.30
CA GLY A 38 -3.78 -9.38 17.36
C GLY A 38 -2.40 -9.83 17.86
N GLN A 39 -1.87 -10.93 17.33
CA GLN A 39 -0.48 -11.35 17.54
C GLN A 39 -0.03 -12.23 16.37
N GLU A 40 1.27 -12.21 16.09
CA GLU A 40 1.88 -13.20 15.22
C GLU A 40 1.78 -14.58 15.87
N CYS A 41 1.56 -15.62 15.08
CA CYS A 41 1.53 -16.97 15.61
C CYS A 41 2.01 -17.99 14.59
N VAL A 42 2.63 -19.06 15.06
CA VAL A 42 3.13 -20.10 14.16
C VAL A 42 2.33 -21.36 14.38
N LYS A 43 1.84 -21.98 13.31
CA LYS A 43 1.23 -23.31 13.40
C LYS A 43 2.20 -24.35 12.88
N HIS A 44 2.79 -25.11 13.82
CA HIS A 44 3.71 -26.19 13.53
C HIS A 44 3.20 -27.55 14.02
N TRP A 45 3.34 -28.58 13.18
CA TRP A 45 2.67 -29.87 13.34
C TRP A 45 3.13 -30.72 14.54
N LYS A 46 4.32 -30.48 15.13
CA LYS A 46 4.83 -31.25 16.29
C LYS A 46 4.48 -30.69 17.68
N PHE A 47 4.16 -29.40 17.83
CA PHE A 47 4.06 -28.78 19.16
C PHE A 47 2.70 -28.11 19.37
N HIS A 48 1.62 -28.89 19.44
CA HIS A 48 0.27 -28.33 19.62
C HIS A 48 0.05 -27.54 20.94
N ASP A 49 1.01 -27.54 21.88
CA ASP A 49 0.78 -27.12 23.27
C ASP A 49 1.77 -26.06 23.85
N GLU A 50 2.50 -25.29 23.03
CA GLU A 50 3.40 -24.22 23.53
C GLU A 50 2.88 -22.79 23.21
N ILE A 51 3.24 -21.82 24.06
CA ILE A 51 2.85 -20.40 23.96
C ILE A 51 3.34 -19.83 22.60
N GLY A 52 2.44 -19.21 21.81
CA GLY A 52 2.76 -18.62 20.49
C GLY A 52 2.10 -19.30 19.28
N TYR A 53 1.20 -20.25 19.51
CA TYR A 53 0.50 -21.00 18.46
C TYR A 53 -0.81 -20.34 18.00
N CYS A 54 -1.11 -20.43 16.70
CA CYS A 54 -2.39 -20.00 16.18
C CYS A 54 -3.50 -20.90 16.74
N LYS A 55 -4.51 -20.29 17.37
CA LYS A 55 -5.71 -21.02 17.81
C LYS A 55 -6.30 -21.77 16.62
N ASP A 56 -6.81 -22.98 16.85
CA ASP A 56 -7.40 -23.82 15.80
C ASP A 56 -8.56 -23.13 15.08
N VAL A 57 -9.27 -22.24 15.78
CA VAL A 57 -10.33 -21.39 15.25
C VAL A 57 -10.00 -19.93 15.56
N ALA A 58 -9.83 -19.13 14.51
CA ALA A 58 -9.75 -17.68 14.64
C ALA A 58 -11.13 -17.08 14.93
N ASN A 59 -11.18 -15.85 15.46
CA ASN A 59 -12.45 -15.19 15.85
C ASN A 59 -13.42 -14.97 14.66
N ASP A 60 -12.94 -15.14 13.42
CA ASP A 60 -13.70 -15.05 12.18
C ASP A 60 -14.27 -16.39 11.70
N GLY A 61 -14.00 -17.50 12.39
CA GLY A 61 -14.47 -18.85 12.03
C GLY A 61 -13.60 -19.59 11.01
N ALA A 62 -12.50 -19.00 10.53
CA ALA A 62 -11.51 -19.72 9.73
C ALA A 62 -10.77 -20.74 10.62
N THR A 63 -10.71 -21.99 10.16
CA THR A 63 -10.14 -23.11 10.90
C THR A 63 -8.81 -23.52 10.28
N TRP A 64 -7.73 -23.48 11.05
CA TRP A 64 -6.43 -23.92 10.59
C TRP A 64 -6.32 -25.44 10.74
N THR A 65 -6.28 -26.19 9.65
CA THR A 65 -6.17 -27.66 9.69
C THR A 65 -4.74 -28.10 9.35
N GLY A 66 -4.09 -28.82 10.25
CA GLY A 66 -2.81 -29.46 9.95
C GLY A 66 -3.04 -30.71 9.10
N TYR A 67 -2.38 -30.83 7.94
CA TYR A 67 -2.34 -32.11 7.24
C TYR A 67 -1.34 -33.04 7.97
N PRO A 68 -1.70 -34.29 8.32
CA PRO A 68 -0.84 -35.19 9.08
C PRO A 68 0.38 -35.76 8.30
N GLN A 69 0.63 -35.31 7.06
CA GLN A 69 1.66 -35.85 6.16
C GLN A 69 2.67 -34.80 5.67
N ALA A 70 2.99 -33.79 6.49
CA ALA A 70 4.11 -32.90 6.18
C ALA A 70 5.43 -33.69 6.18
N TYR A 71 6.06 -33.79 5.01
CA TYR A 71 7.33 -34.49 4.81
C TYR A 71 8.46 -33.77 5.56
N GLN A 72 9.35 -34.53 6.19
CA GLN A 72 10.50 -34.01 6.92
C GLN A 72 11.74 -34.04 6.01
N GLU A 73 12.37 -32.89 5.79
CA GLU A 73 13.82 -32.82 5.59
C GLU A 73 14.40 -31.76 6.54
N ASP A 74 15.45 -32.16 7.27
CA ASP A 74 16.38 -31.30 8.00
C ASP A 74 15.86 -30.33 9.09
N ASN A 75 14.94 -30.72 9.97
CA ASN A 75 14.61 -29.91 11.17
C ASN A 75 14.13 -28.46 10.88
N HIS A 76 13.77 -28.13 9.64
CA HIS A 76 13.35 -26.77 9.26
C HIS A 76 11.82 -26.68 9.13
N THR A 77 11.27 -25.65 9.76
CA THR A 77 9.90 -25.53 10.26
C THR A 77 8.94 -24.86 9.26
N ILE A 78 7.66 -25.27 9.32
CA ILE A 78 6.53 -24.70 8.56
C ILE A 78 5.93 -23.53 9.36
N GLU A 79 5.95 -22.33 8.79
CA GLU A 79 5.39 -21.11 9.38
C GLU A 79 4.10 -20.73 8.65
N ASN A 80 3.03 -20.37 9.38
CA ASN A 80 1.68 -20.25 8.80
C ASN A 80 0.92 -18.96 9.17
N LEU A 81 1.40 -18.11 10.09
CA LEU A 81 0.86 -16.76 10.27
C LEU A 81 2.00 -15.82 10.69
N THR A 82 2.62 -15.20 9.69
CA THR A 82 3.72 -14.27 9.89
C THR A 82 3.20 -12.85 9.75
N HIS A 83 3.85 -11.88 10.38
CA HIS A 83 3.64 -10.48 10.03
C HIS A 83 4.03 -10.28 8.55
N ILE A 84 3.04 -10.16 7.67
CA ILE A 84 3.28 -9.88 6.26
C ILE A 84 2.94 -8.41 6.02
N SER A 85 3.69 -7.74 5.15
CA SER A 85 3.24 -6.42 4.68
C SER A 85 1.85 -6.57 4.08
N ALA A 86 0.91 -5.76 4.58
CA ALA A 86 -0.49 -5.78 4.23
C ALA A 86 -0.71 -5.79 2.71
N SER A 87 -1.82 -6.39 2.26
CA SER A 87 -2.33 -6.05 0.94
C SER A 87 -2.50 -4.52 0.85
N ALA A 88 -2.34 -3.93 -0.34
CA ALA A 88 -2.35 -2.47 -0.54
C ALA A 88 -3.64 -1.77 -0.02
N ALA A 89 -4.64 -2.53 0.42
CA ALA A 89 -5.94 -2.06 0.84
C ALA A 89 -6.39 -2.50 2.24
N ASN A 90 -5.48 -2.98 3.10
CA ASN A 90 -5.74 -3.09 4.55
C ASN A 90 -4.73 -2.30 5.39
N SER A 91 -5.19 -1.81 6.54
CA SER A 91 -4.38 -1.21 7.61
C SER A 91 -3.82 -2.25 8.59
N GLY A 92 -4.11 -3.53 8.39
CA GLY A 92 -3.67 -4.63 9.24
C GLY A 92 -2.21 -5.06 9.01
N GLY A 93 -1.52 -5.53 10.05
CA GLY A 93 -0.13 -6.02 9.97
C GLY A 93 0.00 -7.52 9.72
N TYR A 94 -1.11 -8.26 9.61
CA TYR A 94 -1.12 -9.72 9.53
C TYR A 94 -1.74 -10.24 8.25
N GLY A 95 -1.32 -11.45 7.88
CA GLY A 95 -1.83 -12.21 6.76
C GLY A 95 -1.28 -13.64 6.80
N ALA A 96 -1.81 -14.50 5.94
CA ALA A 96 -1.44 -15.90 5.94
C ALA A 96 -0.28 -16.15 4.98
N ARG A 97 0.90 -16.46 5.51
CA ARG A 97 2.08 -16.85 4.73
C ARG A 97 2.19 -18.36 4.63
N PHE A 98 2.45 -18.88 3.44
CA PHE A 98 2.75 -20.27 3.17
C PHE A 98 4.10 -20.40 2.48
N TRP A 99 5.01 -21.16 3.06
CA TRP A 99 6.31 -21.44 2.46
C TRP A 99 6.20 -22.56 1.41
N ASN A 100 6.83 -22.33 0.25
CA ASN A 100 6.94 -23.28 -0.84
C ASN A 100 8.41 -23.66 -1.08
N TRP A 101 8.65 -24.94 -1.37
CA TRP A 101 9.98 -25.56 -1.47
C TRP A 101 10.15 -26.29 -2.80
N ASP A 102 11.40 -26.61 -3.16
CA ASP A 102 11.69 -27.51 -4.28
C ASP A 102 11.50 -28.97 -3.88
N GLY A 103 10.83 -29.76 -4.73
CA GLY A 103 11.03 -31.22 -4.76
C GLY A 103 9.91 -32.13 -4.25
N VAL A 104 8.88 -31.67 -3.55
CA VAL A 104 7.68 -32.48 -3.21
C VAL A 104 6.48 -31.54 -2.99
N ASN A 105 5.25 -31.97 -3.30
CA ASN A 105 4.02 -31.25 -2.96
C ASN A 105 4.06 -30.77 -1.50
N SER A 106 4.26 -29.47 -1.28
CA SER A 106 4.56 -28.89 0.03
C SER A 106 3.43 -29.06 1.06
N HIS A 107 2.25 -29.57 0.66
CA HIS A 107 1.05 -29.84 1.49
C HIS A 107 0.96 -28.93 2.71
N THR A 108 1.06 -27.62 2.45
CA THR A 108 1.05 -26.62 3.50
C THR A 108 -0.28 -26.73 4.26
N PRO A 109 -0.28 -26.56 5.60
CA PRO A 109 -1.49 -26.67 6.40
C PRO A 109 -2.61 -25.82 5.80
N THR A 110 -3.77 -26.43 5.58
CA THR A 110 -4.88 -25.77 4.90
C THR A 110 -5.66 -24.93 5.89
N VAL A 111 -5.94 -23.68 5.53
CA VAL A 111 -6.97 -22.90 6.22
C VAL A 111 -8.31 -23.23 5.60
N GLY A 112 -9.18 -23.86 6.40
CA GLY A 112 -10.51 -24.27 6.00
C GLY A 112 -11.58 -23.29 6.48
N VAL A 113 -12.54 -23.00 5.62
CA VAL A 113 -13.73 -22.19 5.90
C VAL A 113 -14.95 -23.05 5.61
N ILE A 114 -15.84 -23.20 6.59
CA ILE A 114 -17.01 -24.08 6.50
C ILE A 114 -18.29 -23.25 6.53
N PHE A 115 -19.14 -23.44 5.53
CA PHE A 115 -20.41 -22.75 5.40
C PHE A 115 -21.48 -23.34 6.31
N PRO A 116 -22.39 -22.53 6.87
CA PRO A 116 -23.46 -22.99 7.76
C PRO A 116 -24.48 -23.90 7.05
N SER A 117 -24.52 -23.85 5.71
CA SER A 117 -25.34 -24.68 4.84
C SER A 117 -24.67 -24.83 3.47
N PRO A 118 -25.14 -25.75 2.61
CA PRO A 118 -24.69 -25.79 1.22
C PRO A 118 -24.99 -24.47 0.50
N GLN A 119 -24.04 -23.99 -0.30
CA GLN A 119 -24.17 -22.78 -1.11
C GLN A 119 -24.19 -23.16 -2.59
N THR A 120 -25.23 -22.76 -3.32
CA THR A 120 -25.35 -23.02 -4.77
C THR A 120 -24.83 -21.88 -5.63
N GLU A 121 -24.50 -20.74 -5.02
CA GLU A 121 -24.01 -19.54 -5.69
C GLU A 121 -23.08 -18.78 -4.72
N LEU A 122 -21.90 -18.39 -5.19
CA LEU A 122 -20.84 -17.81 -4.37
C LEU A 122 -20.01 -16.79 -5.16
N TRP A 123 -19.57 -15.75 -4.47
CA TRP A 123 -18.45 -14.90 -4.86
C TRP A 123 -17.36 -14.99 -3.80
N ILE A 124 -16.12 -15.19 -4.22
CA ILE A 124 -14.97 -15.29 -3.32
C ILE A 124 -13.84 -14.42 -3.88
N ARG A 125 -13.41 -13.42 -3.11
CA ARG A 125 -12.26 -12.57 -3.43
C ARG A 125 -11.19 -12.73 -2.35
N TRP A 126 -9.93 -12.73 -2.74
CA TRP A 126 -8.79 -12.67 -1.83
C TRP A 126 -7.62 -11.95 -2.51
N TYR A 127 -6.68 -11.49 -1.71
CA TYR A 127 -5.41 -10.98 -2.19
C TYR A 127 -4.35 -12.05 -2.06
N ILE A 128 -3.57 -12.26 -3.12
CA ILE A 128 -2.46 -13.22 -3.14
C ILE A 128 -1.18 -12.53 -3.61
N ARG A 129 -0.06 -12.76 -2.92
CA ARG A 129 1.26 -12.29 -3.33
C ARG A 129 2.23 -13.47 -3.36
N TYR A 130 2.96 -13.59 -4.46
CA TYR A 130 4.15 -14.44 -4.51
C TYR A 130 5.36 -13.58 -4.16
N GLN A 131 6.35 -14.16 -3.49
CA GLN A 131 7.59 -13.45 -3.17
C GLN A 131 8.21 -12.78 -4.41
N GLU A 132 8.74 -11.58 -4.27
CA GLU A 132 9.46 -10.90 -5.36
C GLU A 132 10.60 -11.79 -5.89
N GLY A 133 10.68 -11.92 -7.21
CA GLY A 133 11.64 -12.81 -7.88
C GLY A 133 11.27 -14.29 -7.86
N TYR A 134 10.12 -14.67 -7.30
CA TYR A 134 9.57 -16.01 -7.39
C TYR A 134 9.33 -16.42 -8.84
N ARG A 135 9.71 -17.64 -9.21
CA ARG A 135 9.31 -18.24 -10.48
C ARG A 135 9.03 -19.73 -10.34
N TRP A 136 8.31 -20.27 -11.31
CA TRP A 136 8.16 -21.70 -11.51
C TRP A 136 9.30 -22.25 -12.38
N GLU A 137 9.78 -23.47 -12.11
CA GLU A 137 10.61 -24.21 -13.10
C GLU A 137 9.75 -24.64 -14.27
N ALA A 138 8.58 -25.20 -13.95
CA ALA A 138 7.48 -25.41 -14.86
C ALA A 138 6.17 -25.14 -14.10
N LEU A 139 5.35 -24.24 -14.64
CA LEU A 139 4.02 -23.98 -14.10
C LEU A 139 3.03 -25.02 -14.62
N ASN A 140 3.21 -26.28 -14.22
CA ASN A 140 2.36 -27.38 -14.63
C ASN A 140 0.97 -27.27 -14.01
N TYR A 141 0.89 -27.10 -12.68
CA TYR A 141 -0.35 -26.81 -11.97
C TYR A 141 -0.07 -26.07 -10.67
N GLU A 142 -0.86 -25.06 -10.39
CA GLU A 142 -0.89 -24.32 -9.14
C GLU A 142 -2.35 -24.27 -8.68
N LYS A 143 -2.55 -24.37 -7.36
CA LYS A 143 -3.87 -24.58 -6.76
C LYS A 143 -3.99 -23.80 -5.47
N ASN A 144 -4.59 -22.63 -5.58
CA ASN A 144 -4.60 -21.57 -4.57
C ASN A 144 -5.82 -21.73 -3.67
N LEU A 145 -6.90 -22.30 -4.22
CA LEU A 145 -8.16 -22.50 -3.52
C LEU A 145 -8.86 -23.77 -4.01
N TYR A 146 -9.32 -24.58 -3.08
CA TYR A 146 -10.19 -25.74 -3.28
C TYR A 146 -11.55 -25.46 -2.66
N ILE A 147 -12.63 -25.64 -3.42
CA ILE A 147 -14.00 -25.41 -2.95
C ILE A 147 -14.76 -26.73 -3.08
N TYR A 148 -15.07 -27.32 -1.95
CA TYR A 148 -15.61 -28.67 -1.85
C TYR A 148 -17.12 -28.66 -1.74
N THR A 149 -17.75 -29.56 -2.49
CA THR A 149 -19.19 -29.83 -2.38
C THR A 149 -19.52 -30.60 -1.12
N ALA A 150 -20.82 -30.74 -0.81
CA ALA A 150 -21.28 -31.53 0.34
C ALA A 150 -20.81 -32.99 0.33
N ASP A 151 -20.49 -33.55 -0.84
CA ASP A 151 -19.96 -34.91 -1.01
C ASP A 151 -18.42 -34.95 -1.10
N ARG A 152 -17.75 -33.82 -0.80
CA ARG A 152 -16.31 -33.55 -1.01
C ARG A 152 -15.88 -33.53 -2.47
N TYR A 153 -16.46 -34.36 -3.34
CA TYR A 153 -16.20 -34.35 -4.78
C TYR A 153 -17.51 -34.39 -5.57
N PRO A 154 -17.58 -33.72 -6.72
CA PRO A 154 -16.57 -32.84 -7.35
C PRO A 154 -16.21 -31.59 -6.53
N ALA A 155 -15.03 -31.04 -6.80
CA ALA A 155 -14.50 -29.83 -6.17
C ALA A 155 -14.10 -28.81 -7.22
N VAL A 156 -14.32 -27.53 -6.95
CA VAL A 156 -13.81 -26.45 -7.79
C VAL A 156 -12.39 -26.11 -7.34
N ILE A 157 -11.47 -25.99 -8.30
CA ILE A 157 -10.06 -25.62 -8.07
C ILE A 157 -9.77 -24.38 -8.91
N THR A 158 -9.04 -23.42 -8.36
CA THR A 158 -8.58 -22.24 -9.11
C THR A 158 -7.09 -22.02 -8.88
N GLY A 159 -6.42 -21.53 -9.93
CA GLY A 159 -5.00 -21.22 -9.92
C GLY A 159 -4.46 -21.00 -11.32
N ALA A 160 -3.26 -21.48 -11.60
CA ALA A 160 -2.68 -21.60 -12.93
C ALA A 160 -2.39 -23.06 -13.35
N LEU A 161 -2.57 -23.38 -14.62
CA LEU A 161 -2.35 -24.70 -15.21
C LEU A 161 -1.66 -24.52 -16.57
N ASN A 162 -0.54 -25.19 -16.79
CA ASN A 162 0.29 -25.02 -18.00
C ASN A 162 0.50 -23.53 -18.35
N ASP A 163 0.98 -22.77 -17.36
CA ASP A 163 1.27 -21.32 -17.46
C ASP A 163 0.05 -20.40 -17.65
N THR A 164 -1.18 -20.93 -17.63
CA THR A 164 -2.41 -20.15 -17.87
C THR A 164 -3.33 -20.19 -16.66
N TRP A 165 -3.86 -19.04 -16.23
CA TRP A 165 -4.81 -19.02 -15.11
C TRP A 165 -6.07 -19.80 -15.47
N TYR A 166 -6.64 -20.55 -14.52
CA TYR A 166 -7.76 -21.46 -14.79
C TYR A 166 -8.72 -21.58 -13.59
N ILE A 167 -9.91 -22.11 -13.89
CA ILE A 167 -10.83 -22.72 -12.93
C ILE A 167 -11.13 -24.14 -13.43
N ALA A 168 -11.09 -25.14 -12.55
CA ALA A 168 -11.47 -26.51 -12.86
C ALA A 168 -12.63 -27.00 -12.00
N SER A 169 -13.58 -27.69 -12.62
CA SER A 169 -14.49 -28.59 -11.89
C SER A 169 -13.90 -29.99 -11.92
N SER A 170 -13.25 -30.37 -10.82
CA SER A 170 -12.44 -31.57 -10.69
C SER A 170 -13.22 -32.73 -10.04
N GLY A 171 -12.81 -33.97 -10.32
CA GLY A 171 -13.39 -35.13 -9.65
C GLY A 171 -14.81 -35.45 -10.11
N LEU A 172 -15.07 -35.35 -11.42
CA LEU A 172 -16.31 -35.76 -12.08
C LEU A 172 -16.14 -37.15 -12.72
N PRO A 173 -16.10 -38.25 -11.95
CA PRO A 173 -15.87 -39.60 -12.47
C PRO A 173 -16.94 -40.02 -13.49
N GLN A 174 -18.13 -39.41 -13.49
CA GLN A 174 -19.23 -39.80 -14.37
C GLN A 174 -19.13 -39.19 -15.79
N ILE A 175 -18.33 -38.15 -16.01
CA ILE A 175 -18.03 -37.61 -17.36
C ILE A 175 -16.58 -37.86 -17.78
N GLY A 176 -15.82 -38.62 -16.99
CA GLY A 176 -14.49 -39.11 -17.31
C GLY A 176 -13.37 -38.08 -17.34
N GLN A 177 -13.63 -36.79 -17.08
CA GLN A 177 -12.62 -35.72 -17.14
C GLN A 177 -12.93 -34.57 -16.16
N SER A 178 -11.89 -33.83 -15.74
CA SER A 178 -12.03 -32.51 -15.12
C SER A 178 -12.41 -31.49 -16.19
N GLN A 179 -13.40 -30.62 -15.91
CA GLN A 179 -13.70 -29.49 -16.80
C GLN A 179 -12.78 -28.32 -16.46
N ASN A 180 -11.62 -28.26 -17.12
CA ASN A 180 -10.67 -27.16 -17.00
C ASN A 180 -11.08 -26.02 -17.92
N VAL A 181 -11.31 -24.84 -17.35
CA VAL A 181 -11.56 -23.62 -18.09
C VAL A 181 -10.33 -22.74 -17.95
N MET A 182 -9.70 -22.45 -19.08
CA MET A 182 -8.54 -21.56 -19.14
C MET A 182 -9.00 -20.12 -19.30
N SER A 183 -8.30 -19.21 -18.65
CA SER A 183 -8.45 -17.76 -18.86
C SER A 183 -7.75 -17.32 -20.14
N ASN A 184 -7.96 -16.06 -20.52
CA ASN A 184 -7.21 -15.40 -21.59
C ASN A 184 -5.86 -14.80 -21.14
N LYS A 185 -5.43 -15.05 -19.90
CA LYS A 185 -4.15 -14.56 -19.34
C LYS A 185 -3.24 -15.71 -18.92
N THR A 186 -1.97 -15.58 -19.27
CA THR A 186 -0.89 -16.39 -18.73
C THR A 186 -0.41 -15.86 -17.38
N TRP A 187 0.42 -16.64 -16.69
CA TRP A 187 1.20 -16.16 -15.56
C TRP A 187 2.01 -14.91 -15.93
N ALA A 188 2.71 -14.96 -17.06
CA ALA A 188 3.55 -13.86 -17.52
C ALA A 188 2.75 -12.59 -17.85
N ASP A 189 1.53 -12.72 -18.40
CA ASP A 189 0.65 -11.57 -18.66
C ASP A 189 0.27 -10.83 -17.38
N VAL A 190 0.09 -11.56 -16.27
CA VAL A 190 -0.27 -11.00 -14.97
C VAL A 190 0.95 -10.48 -14.22
N MET A 191 2.07 -11.22 -14.27
CA MET A 191 3.29 -10.90 -13.53
C MET A 191 4.24 -9.95 -14.28
N GLY A 192 3.98 -9.65 -15.55
CA GLY A 192 4.88 -8.85 -16.40
C GLY A 192 6.15 -9.58 -16.85
N GLY A 193 6.20 -10.91 -16.68
CA GLY A 193 7.34 -11.76 -17.03
C GLY A 193 7.33 -13.11 -16.31
N PRO A 194 8.40 -13.91 -16.42
CA PRO A 194 8.47 -15.23 -15.78
C PRO A 194 8.70 -15.15 -14.26
N TYR A 195 8.99 -13.97 -13.73
CA TYR A 195 9.24 -13.72 -12.30
C TYR A 195 8.09 -12.93 -11.70
N SER A 196 7.70 -13.26 -10.47
CA SER A 196 6.75 -12.46 -9.70
C SER A 196 7.35 -11.10 -9.35
N HIS A 197 6.54 -10.06 -9.49
CA HIS A 197 6.85 -8.68 -9.11
C HIS A 197 6.64 -8.39 -7.61
N GLY A 198 6.30 -9.39 -6.78
CA GLY A 198 6.18 -9.19 -5.32
C GLY A 198 5.00 -8.33 -4.86
N GLN A 199 4.03 -8.05 -5.74
CA GLN A 199 2.84 -7.26 -5.39
C GLN A 199 1.64 -8.19 -5.20
N PHE A 200 0.66 -7.75 -4.40
CA PHE A 200 -0.58 -8.49 -4.26
C PHE A 200 -1.45 -8.36 -5.50
N LEU A 201 -2.06 -9.48 -5.88
CA LEU A 201 -3.09 -9.59 -6.90
C LEU A 201 -4.44 -9.77 -6.21
N ALA A 202 -5.43 -8.96 -6.61
CA ALA A 202 -6.82 -9.21 -6.22
C ALA A 202 -7.38 -10.31 -7.13
N ILE A 203 -7.53 -11.52 -6.61
CA ILE A 203 -8.17 -12.63 -7.32
C ILE A 203 -9.60 -12.74 -6.85
N GLU A 204 -10.52 -12.86 -7.79
CA GLU A 204 -11.92 -13.10 -7.50
C GLU A 204 -12.48 -14.20 -8.38
N VAL A 205 -13.35 -15.04 -7.81
CA VAL A 205 -14.14 -16.02 -8.55
C VAL A 205 -15.62 -15.88 -8.22
N TYR A 206 -16.46 -16.04 -9.24
CA TYR A 206 -17.90 -16.25 -9.10
C TYR A 206 -18.25 -17.64 -9.58
N LEU A 207 -19.05 -18.35 -8.80
CA LEU A 207 -19.47 -19.72 -9.07
C LEU A 207 -20.97 -19.87 -8.88
N LYS A 208 -21.62 -20.56 -9.82
CA LYS A 208 -23.04 -20.93 -9.73
C LYS A 208 -23.22 -22.38 -10.13
N MET A 209 -23.83 -23.17 -9.23
CA MET A 209 -24.11 -24.58 -9.45
C MET A 209 -25.02 -24.76 -10.67
N ASN A 210 -24.82 -25.85 -11.41
CA ASN A 210 -25.76 -26.25 -12.46
C ASN A 210 -27.16 -26.53 -11.88
N SER A 211 -28.21 -26.31 -12.67
CA SER A 211 -29.61 -26.33 -12.20
C SER A 211 -30.15 -27.72 -11.91
N ALA A 212 -29.61 -28.74 -12.56
CA ALA A 212 -29.99 -30.14 -12.38
C ALA A 212 -28.85 -31.10 -12.73
N LEU A 213 -28.99 -32.36 -12.34
CA LEU A 213 -27.99 -33.40 -12.59
C LEU A 213 -27.72 -33.57 -14.09
N GLY A 214 -26.44 -33.51 -14.46
CA GLY A 214 -26.00 -33.66 -15.85
C GLY A 214 -26.35 -32.49 -16.78
N VAL A 215 -26.92 -31.39 -16.27
CA VAL A 215 -27.18 -30.18 -17.04
C VAL A 215 -25.94 -29.28 -16.99
N ALA A 216 -25.50 -28.79 -18.14
CA ALA A 216 -24.34 -27.91 -18.30
C ALA A 216 -24.78 -26.44 -18.39
N ASP A 217 -25.25 -25.88 -17.28
CA ASP A 217 -25.66 -24.47 -17.15
C ASP A 217 -25.08 -23.79 -15.90
N GLY A 218 -24.11 -24.44 -15.25
CA GLY A 218 -23.33 -23.84 -14.17
C GLY A 218 -22.39 -22.76 -14.70
N VAL A 219 -22.04 -21.81 -13.84
CA VAL A 219 -21.27 -20.62 -14.20
C VAL A 219 -19.98 -20.57 -13.41
N ALA A 220 -18.87 -20.26 -14.08
CA ALA A 220 -17.63 -19.84 -13.45
C ALA A 220 -17.08 -18.59 -14.12
N ARG A 221 -16.73 -17.60 -13.31
CA ARG A 221 -16.00 -16.40 -13.75
C ARG A 221 -14.78 -16.18 -12.88
N LYS A 222 -13.74 -15.59 -13.46
CA LYS A 222 -12.53 -15.19 -12.74
C LYS A 222 -12.16 -13.76 -13.11
N TRP A 223 -11.85 -12.97 -12.08
CA TRP A 223 -11.23 -11.66 -12.24
C TRP A 223 -9.84 -11.66 -11.62
N ILE A 224 -8.94 -10.91 -12.25
CA ILE A 224 -7.60 -10.61 -11.72
C ILE A 224 -7.45 -9.10 -11.75
N ASN A 225 -7.24 -8.48 -10.59
CA ASN A 225 -7.16 -7.03 -10.42
C ASN A 225 -8.39 -6.28 -11.00
N GLY A 226 -9.57 -6.90 -10.93
CA GLY A 226 -10.82 -6.35 -11.46
C GLY A 226 -11.04 -6.55 -12.97
N GLU A 227 -10.06 -7.08 -13.71
CA GLU A 227 -10.24 -7.47 -15.12
C GLU A 227 -10.88 -8.87 -15.19
N LEU A 228 -11.97 -9.02 -15.95
CA LEU A 228 -12.58 -10.31 -16.23
C LEU A 228 -11.68 -11.10 -17.19
N VAL A 229 -11.07 -12.19 -16.72
CA VAL A 229 -10.13 -13.00 -17.51
C VAL A 229 -10.70 -14.35 -17.96
N LEU A 230 -11.82 -14.77 -17.36
CA LEU A 230 -12.51 -16.02 -17.64
C LEU A 230 -14.01 -15.85 -17.42
N ASP A 231 -14.82 -16.24 -18.40
CA ASP A 231 -16.28 -16.28 -18.33
C ASP A 231 -16.82 -17.54 -19.01
N ARG A 232 -17.46 -18.42 -18.25
CA ARG A 232 -18.11 -19.64 -18.75
C ARG A 232 -19.42 -19.90 -18.03
N ASN A 233 -20.42 -20.37 -18.77
CA ASN A 233 -21.80 -20.58 -18.29
C ASN A 233 -22.39 -21.94 -18.72
N ASP A 234 -21.52 -22.89 -19.07
CA ASP A 234 -21.86 -24.21 -19.59
C ASP A 234 -21.16 -25.33 -18.78
N LEU A 235 -21.06 -25.16 -17.46
CA LEU A 235 -20.34 -26.08 -16.57
C LEU A 235 -21.26 -27.04 -15.84
N GLN A 236 -20.75 -28.24 -15.55
CA GLN A 236 -21.42 -29.25 -14.73
C GLN A 236 -20.68 -29.42 -13.40
N HIS A 237 -20.78 -28.41 -12.53
CA HIS A 237 -20.07 -28.42 -11.24
C HIS A 237 -20.40 -29.65 -10.38
N SER A 238 -21.63 -30.17 -10.43
CA SER A 238 -22.03 -31.37 -9.70
C SER A 238 -21.88 -32.67 -10.49
N GLY A 239 -21.67 -32.59 -11.81
CA GLY A 239 -21.88 -33.72 -12.72
C GLY A 239 -23.25 -34.37 -12.52
N THR A 240 -23.26 -35.68 -12.28
CA THR A 240 -24.49 -36.45 -11.97
C THR A 240 -24.65 -36.77 -10.48
N ASN A 241 -23.88 -36.12 -9.59
CA ASN A 241 -23.91 -36.35 -8.15
C ASN A 241 -24.96 -35.44 -7.45
N ALA A 242 -26.02 -36.05 -6.91
CA ALA A 242 -27.10 -35.37 -6.20
C ALA A 242 -26.66 -34.66 -4.92
N ASN A 243 -25.70 -35.22 -4.18
CA ASN A 243 -25.17 -34.59 -2.98
C ASN A 243 -24.36 -33.35 -3.36
N ALA A 244 -23.59 -33.42 -4.44
CA ALA A 244 -22.81 -32.29 -4.92
C ALA A 244 -23.69 -31.15 -5.46
N LEU A 245 -24.79 -31.50 -6.13
CA LEU A 245 -25.79 -30.54 -6.63
C LEU A 245 -26.43 -29.71 -5.51
N SER A 246 -26.41 -30.22 -4.27
CA SER A 246 -26.94 -29.48 -3.11
C SER A 246 -26.13 -28.22 -2.80
N GLY A 247 -24.86 -28.13 -3.23
CA GLY A 247 -24.02 -26.94 -3.07
C GLY A 247 -22.62 -27.22 -2.54
N TRP A 248 -21.82 -26.15 -2.50
CA TRP A 248 -20.52 -26.09 -1.84
C TRP A 248 -20.68 -25.94 -0.33
N MET A 249 -19.90 -26.68 0.44
CA MET A 249 -19.99 -26.72 1.91
C MET A 249 -18.79 -26.09 2.61
N ASN A 250 -17.64 -26.06 1.94
CA ASN A 250 -16.43 -25.50 2.51
C ASN A 250 -15.44 -25.16 1.40
N PHE A 251 -14.45 -24.35 1.73
CA PHE A 251 -13.27 -24.19 0.91
C PHE A 251 -12.01 -24.20 1.78
N GLY A 252 -10.88 -24.49 1.15
CA GLY A 252 -9.57 -24.38 1.75
C GLY A 252 -8.59 -23.70 0.82
N PHE A 253 -7.71 -22.87 1.37
CA PHE A 253 -6.58 -22.30 0.65
C PHE A 253 -5.27 -22.79 1.26
N ASN A 254 -4.35 -23.13 0.36
CA ASN A 254 -3.02 -23.63 0.61
C ASN A 254 -2.26 -23.61 -0.72
N GLU A 255 -0.97 -23.94 -0.70
CA GLU A 255 -0.23 -24.22 -1.94
C GLU A 255 0.13 -25.71 -2.06
N ASN A 256 0.00 -26.25 -3.27
CA ASN A 256 0.20 -27.67 -3.56
C ASN A 256 0.90 -27.90 -4.91
N GLN A 257 2.07 -27.28 -5.08
CA GLN A 257 2.95 -27.49 -6.24
C GLN A 257 4.42 -27.62 -5.80
N SER A 258 5.19 -28.44 -6.52
CA SER A 258 6.54 -28.88 -6.12
C SER A 258 7.71 -28.35 -6.97
N GLU A 259 7.45 -27.50 -7.95
CA GLU A 259 8.40 -27.11 -9.01
C GLU A 259 8.75 -25.61 -8.94
N VAL A 260 9.22 -25.14 -7.79
CA VAL A 260 9.71 -23.76 -7.60
C VAL A 260 11.09 -23.59 -8.23
N GLY A 261 11.24 -22.62 -9.13
CA GLY A 261 12.45 -22.46 -9.95
C GLY A 261 13.47 -21.45 -9.52
N ASN A 262 13.39 -20.99 -8.27
CA ASN A 262 14.36 -20.05 -7.75
C ASN A 262 15.79 -20.65 -7.84
N GLN A 263 16.79 -19.81 -8.14
CA GLN A 263 18.18 -20.28 -8.15
C GLN A 263 18.64 -20.53 -6.71
N ARG A 264 19.39 -21.62 -6.49
CA ARG A 264 19.96 -21.99 -5.19
C ARG A 264 20.68 -20.80 -4.57
N GLY A 265 20.13 -20.27 -3.48
CA GLY A 265 20.82 -19.28 -2.65
C GLY A 265 22.14 -19.86 -2.09
N PRO A 266 23.01 -19.03 -1.49
CA PRO A 266 24.32 -19.44 -0.95
C PRO A 266 24.28 -20.51 0.15
N ILE A 267 23.08 -20.89 0.60
CA ILE A 267 22.79 -21.92 1.62
C ILE A 267 22.15 -23.19 1.03
N GLY A 268 22.04 -23.32 -0.31
CA GLY A 268 21.65 -24.56 -0.98
C GLY A 268 20.17 -24.93 -0.95
N ILE A 269 19.28 -24.00 -0.56
CA ILE A 269 17.83 -24.22 -0.41
C ILE A 269 17.01 -23.25 -1.27
N ASN A 270 16.08 -23.77 -2.08
CA ASN A 270 15.15 -23.00 -2.93
C ASN A 270 13.83 -22.78 -2.18
N ARG A 271 13.81 -21.78 -1.29
CA ARG A 271 12.60 -21.39 -0.58
C ARG A 271 11.95 -20.17 -1.19
N ALA A 272 10.63 -20.16 -1.22
CA ALA A 272 9.85 -18.95 -1.42
C ALA A 272 8.58 -18.94 -0.57
N TYR A 273 7.90 -17.81 -0.50
CA TYR A 273 6.60 -17.72 0.15
C TYR A 273 5.49 -17.26 -0.79
N ILE A 274 4.28 -17.65 -0.45
CA ILE A 274 3.03 -17.14 -0.99
C ILE A 274 2.20 -16.61 0.17
N ASP A 275 1.74 -15.38 0.05
CA ASP A 275 0.97 -14.68 1.05
C ASP A 275 -0.48 -14.53 0.60
N TYR A 276 -1.42 -14.71 1.54
CA TYR A 276 -2.85 -14.53 1.36
C TYR A 276 -3.37 -13.48 2.35
N ASP A 277 -4.26 -12.62 1.89
CA ASP A 277 -4.84 -11.55 2.69
C ASP A 277 -6.27 -11.18 2.23
N ASP A 278 -7.01 -10.48 3.09
CA ASP A 278 -8.29 -9.84 2.82
C ASP A 278 -9.30 -10.67 2.01
N MET A 279 -9.60 -11.84 2.55
CA MET A 279 -10.55 -12.76 1.95
C MET A 279 -11.98 -12.35 2.27
N VAL A 280 -12.82 -12.29 1.24
CA VAL A 280 -14.23 -11.93 1.33
C VAL A 280 -15.05 -12.94 0.56
N VAL A 281 -16.14 -13.40 1.17
CA VAL A 281 -17.10 -14.32 0.56
C VAL A 281 -18.48 -13.70 0.61
N TYR A 282 -19.20 -13.74 -0.50
CA TYR A 282 -20.63 -13.45 -0.54
C TYR A 282 -21.42 -14.69 -0.96
N ASN A 283 -22.52 -14.96 -0.28
CA ASN A 283 -23.54 -15.93 -0.70
C ASN A 283 -24.83 -15.29 -1.23
N LEU A 284 -24.90 -13.97 -1.20
CA LEU A 284 -25.87 -13.15 -1.93
C LEU A 284 -25.15 -12.36 -3.02
N THR A 285 -25.89 -11.74 -3.92
CA THR A 285 -25.29 -10.89 -4.96
C THR A 285 -24.49 -9.76 -4.32
N PRO A 286 -23.17 -9.63 -4.58
CA PRO A 286 -22.37 -8.54 -4.06
C PRO A 286 -22.81 -7.20 -4.67
N PRO A 287 -22.50 -6.07 -4.02
CA PRO A 287 -23.06 -4.77 -4.38
C PRO A 287 -22.48 -4.18 -5.68
N ASN A 288 -21.32 -4.65 -6.14
CA ASN A 288 -20.62 -4.05 -7.26
C ASN A 288 -20.91 -4.78 -8.58
N LEU A 289 -20.78 -4.04 -9.68
CA LEU A 289 -20.79 -4.57 -11.04
C LEU A 289 -19.44 -4.34 -11.71
N ASP A 290 -18.98 -5.31 -12.49
CA ASP A 290 -17.78 -5.18 -13.32
C ASP A 290 -18.07 -4.37 -14.60
N ALA A 291 -17.05 -4.19 -15.45
CA ALA A 291 -17.19 -3.46 -16.71
C ALA A 291 -18.18 -4.11 -17.71
N HIS A 292 -18.55 -5.37 -17.51
CA HIS A 292 -19.51 -6.12 -18.31
C HIS A 292 -20.91 -6.12 -17.68
N GLY A 293 -21.09 -5.45 -16.53
CA GLY A 293 -22.34 -5.44 -15.77
C GLY A 293 -22.59 -6.72 -14.97
N TYR A 294 -21.57 -7.56 -14.78
CA TYR A 294 -21.68 -8.74 -13.94
C TYR A 294 -21.49 -8.40 -12.47
N PRO A 295 -22.32 -8.95 -11.56
CA PRO A 295 -22.07 -8.80 -10.13
C PRO A 295 -20.75 -9.43 -9.72
N PHE A 296 -19.99 -8.69 -8.92
CA PHE A 296 -18.74 -9.14 -8.33
C PHE A 296 -18.40 -8.27 -7.11
N ILE A 297 -17.41 -8.65 -6.32
CA ILE A 297 -16.94 -7.95 -5.13
C ILE A 297 -16.04 -6.79 -5.56
N GLY A 298 -15.14 -7.05 -6.52
CA GLY A 298 -14.12 -6.16 -7.00
C GLY A 298 -12.90 -6.06 -6.10
N PRO A 299 -11.76 -5.57 -6.64
CA PRO A 299 -10.67 -5.11 -5.79
C PRO A 299 -11.19 -4.04 -4.84
N MET A 300 -10.57 -3.84 -3.69
CA MET A 300 -11.01 -2.82 -2.72
C MET A 300 -10.98 -1.39 -3.29
N SER A 301 -10.28 -1.17 -4.40
CA SER A 301 -10.31 0.07 -5.19
C SER A 301 -11.46 0.16 -6.20
N TRP A 302 -12.34 -0.83 -6.27
CA TRP A 302 -13.46 -0.88 -7.22
C TRP A 302 -14.71 -0.19 -6.67
N GLY A 303 -15.32 0.69 -7.48
CA GLY A 303 -16.56 1.40 -7.11
C GLY A 303 -16.44 2.92 -6.91
N SER A 304 -15.35 3.57 -7.31
CA SER A 304 -15.25 5.04 -7.40
C SER A 304 -15.93 5.66 -8.63
N VAL A 305 -16.71 4.88 -9.39
CA VAL A 305 -17.59 5.38 -10.47
C VAL A 305 -18.94 4.68 -10.42
N PRO A 306 -20.04 5.43 -10.21
CA PRO A 306 -21.34 5.04 -10.74
C PRO A 306 -21.78 5.99 -11.86
N VAL A 307 -22.20 5.41 -12.97
CA VAL A 307 -22.95 6.06 -14.05
C VAL A 307 -24.36 6.38 -13.53
N THR A 308 -24.65 7.64 -13.22
CA THR A 308 -25.77 8.46 -13.77
C THR A 308 -25.95 9.77 -13.00
N THR A 309 -25.90 10.86 -13.76
CA THR A 309 -26.57 12.17 -13.59
C THR A 309 -26.95 12.69 -12.19
N SER A 310 -26.46 13.90 -11.94
CA SER A 310 -26.79 14.88 -10.90
C SER A 310 -26.03 14.76 -9.57
N LEU A 311 -25.14 15.74 -9.40
CA LEU A 311 -24.32 16.04 -8.24
C LEU A 311 -25.18 16.30 -7.00
N GLU A 312 -25.03 15.48 -5.98
CA GLU A 312 -25.03 15.96 -4.60
C GLU A 312 -24.03 15.14 -3.79
N ALA A 313 -22.98 15.80 -3.30
CA ALA A 313 -21.90 15.18 -2.56
C ALA A 313 -22.41 14.67 -1.21
N GLN A 314 -22.09 13.41 -0.87
CA GLN A 314 -22.24 12.87 0.49
C GLN A 314 -20.89 12.35 0.99
N PRO A 315 -20.62 12.48 2.30
CA PRO A 315 -19.28 12.53 2.85
C PRO A 315 -18.62 11.15 2.91
N ILE A 316 -17.33 11.16 2.59
CA ILE A 316 -16.39 10.06 2.77
C ILE A 316 -16.32 9.74 4.28
N THR A 317 -16.69 8.53 4.68
CA THR A 317 -16.38 8.03 6.03
C THR A 317 -14.89 7.77 6.12
N GLU A 318 -14.19 8.50 6.99
CA GLU A 318 -12.76 8.33 7.21
C GLU A 318 -12.39 6.88 7.60
N PRO A 319 -11.27 6.34 7.09
CA PRO A 319 -10.74 5.07 7.58
C PRO A 319 -10.35 5.20 9.06
N LYS A 320 -10.63 4.15 9.85
CA LYS A 320 -10.21 4.06 11.25
C LYS A 320 -8.73 4.44 11.39
N SER A 321 -8.47 5.43 12.24
CA SER A 321 -7.15 5.97 12.52
C SER A 321 -6.18 4.89 13.03
N PHE A 322 -5.25 4.44 12.19
CA PHE A 322 -4.06 3.74 12.65
C PHE A 322 -3.13 4.75 13.32
N THR A 323 -2.63 4.41 14.50
CA THR A 323 -1.72 5.30 15.25
C THR A 323 -0.29 4.94 14.90
N ILE A 324 0.32 5.67 13.96
CA ILE A 324 1.78 5.61 13.76
C ILE A 324 2.41 6.17 15.04
N SER A 325 3.26 5.39 15.70
CA SER A 325 3.90 5.82 16.94
C SER A 325 4.67 7.13 16.72
N GLY A 326 4.35 8.14 17.54
CA GLY A 326 4.94 9.48 17.45
C GLY A 326 4.38 10.39 16.35
N LEU A 327 3.39 9.94 15.57
CA LEU A 327 2.62 10.79 14.67
C LEU A 327 1.41 11.39 15.42
N PRO A 328 1.20 12.71 15.36
CA PRO A 328 0.00 13.32 15.93
C PRO A 328 -1.29 12.86 15.25
N THR A 329 -2.41 13.02 15.94
CA THR A 329 -3.74 12.77 15.36
C THR A 329 -4.00 13.76 14.22
N LYS A 330 -4.50 13.26 13.09
CA LYS A 330 -4.90 14.10 11.95
C LYS A 330 -6.19 14.85 12.29
N GLY A 331 -6.22 16.13 11.96
CA GLY A 331 -7.40 16.98 11.98
C GLY A 331 -7.92 17.19 10.55
N ASP A 332 -8.24 18.43 10.19
CA ASP A 332 -8.84 18.76 8.90
C ASP A 332 -7.91 18.47 7.70
N LEU A 333 -8.48 17.96 6.60
CA LEU A 333 -7.79 17.82 5.32
C LEU A 333 -7.65 19.19 4.64
N LEU A 334 -6.42 19.65 4.44
CA LEU A 334 -6.10 20.97 3.86
C LEU A 334 -5.89 20.91 2.35
N LEU A 335 -5.39 19.78 1.84
CA LEU A 335 -5.11 19.56 0.43
C LEU A 335 -5.18 18.07 0.12
N THR A 336 -5.76 17.71 -1.03
CA THR A 336 -5.68 16.36 -1.59
C THR A 336 -5.47 16.40 -3.10
N GLU A 337 -4.58 15.55 -3.60
CA GLU A 337 -4.38 15.29 -5.03
C GLU A 337 -4.20 13.79 -5.24
N ASN A 338 -5.13 13.21 -6.00
CA ASN A 338 -5.20 11.78 -6.30
C ASN A 338 -4.80 11.46 -7.75
N PHE A 339 -4.34 12.46 -8.51
CA PHE A 339 -3.74 12.30 -9.85
C PHE A 339 -4.61 11.52 -10.84
N GLN A 340 -5.93 11.76 -10.86
CA GLN A 340 -6.84 10.98 -11.71
C GLN A 340 -6.76 11.33 -13.20
N ASP A 341 -6.40 12.58 -13.52
CA ASP A 341 -6.23 13.06 -14.90
C ASP A 341 -5.32 14.29 -14.94
N ASN A 342 -4.96 14.76 -16.14
CA ASN A 342 -4.14 15.96 -16.34
C ASN A 342 -4.94 17.29 -16.21
N ASN A 343 -6.18 17.28 -15.70
CA ASN A 343 -7.00 18.49 -15.54
C ASN A 343 -6.67 19.22 -14.23
N TRP A 344 -5.45 19.76 -14.15
CA TRP A 344 -4.92 20.37 -12.93
C TRP A 344 -5.73 21.58 -12.45
N SER A 345 -6.15 22.43 -13.40
CA SER A 345 -6.87 23.67 -13.09
C SER A 345 -8.23 23.42 -12.46
N SER A 346 -8.94 22.35 -12.84
CA SER A 346 -10.21 21.99 -12.22
C SER A 346 -10.08 21.57 -10.75
N ARG A 347 -8.86 21.21 -10.31
CA ARG A 347 -8.52 20.86 -8.92
C ARG A 347 -7.81 21.99 -8.17
N GLY A 348 -7.80 23.20 -8.74
CA GLY A 348 -7.26 24.40 -8.10
C GLY A 348 -5.74 24.55 -8.19
N TRP A 349 -5.08 23.74 -9.01
CA TRP A 349 -3.68 23.99 -9.36
C TRP A 349 -3.56 25.15 -10.37
N TYR A 350 -2.46 25.87 -10.32
CA TYR A 350 -2.15 26.98 -11.22
C TYR A 350 -0.67 26.99 -11.64
N ASP A 351 -0.33 27.97 -12.49
CA ASP A 351 0.91 28.12 -13.26
C ASP A 351 0.97 27.20 -14.49
N ALA A 352 1.69 26.07 -14.45
CA ALA A 352 1.84 25.19 -15.62
C ALA A 352 0.76 24.11 -15.72
N THR A 353 -0.52 24.49 -15.75
CA THR A 353 -1.66 23.56 -15.75
C THR A 353 -1.86 22.80 -17.06
N ASP A 354 -1.00 23.02 -18.05
CA ASP A 354 -0.88 22.21 -19.27
C ASP A 354 0.06 21.01 -19.08
N SER A 355 0.62 20.83 -17.89
CA SER A 355 1.46 19.69 -17.53
C SER A 355 0.74 18.35 -17.77
N THR A 356 1.51 17.33 -18.09
CA THR A 356 1.06 15.96 -18.39
C THR A 356 1.87 14.95 -17.58
N GLY A 357 1.42 13.70 -17.56
CA GLY A 357 2.15 12.62 -16.88
C GLY A 357 1.26 11.72 -16.06
N VAL A 358 -0.04 12.01 -15.95
CA VAL A 358 -0.97 11.07 -15.33
C VAL A 358 -1.08 9.80 -16.19
N THR A 359 -0.86 8.65 -15.56
CA THR A 359 -0.92 7.31 -16.17
C THR A 359 -1.68 6.35 -15.26
N SER A 360 -2.28 5.30 -15.85
CA SER A 360 -2.82 4.17 -15.08
C SER A 360 -1.72 3.36 -14.40
N GLY A 361 -2.08 2.59 -13.37
CA GLY A 361 -1.15 1.76 -12.61
C GLY A 361 -0.53 2.49 -11.41
N GLY A 362 -1.28 3.46 -10.86
CA GLY A 362 -0.99 4.12 -9.59
C GLY A 362 -1.05 3.18 -8.39
N TYR A 363 -0.76 3.72 -7.21
CA TYR A 363 -1.06 3.02 -5.96
C TYR A 363 -2.57 2.80 -5.83
N SER A 364 -3.39 3.79 -6.24
CA SER A 364 -4.84 3.69 -6.37
C SER A 364 -5.32 4.28 -7.70
N GLY A 365 -5.44 3.41 -8.70
CA GLY A 365 -5.95 3.78 -10.02
C GLY A 365 -4.88 4.45 -10.89
N ASN A 366 -4.93 5.78 -10.99
CA ASN A 366 -3.98 6.57 -11.77
C ASN A 366 -2.95 7.23 -10.86
N ALA A 367 -1.76 7.54 -11.39
CA ALA A 367 -0.71 8.23 -10.68
C ALA A 367 0.00 9.24 -11.61
N LEU A 368 0.64 10.23 -11.01
CA LEU A 368 1.54 11.12 -11.73
C LEU A 368 2.88 10.43 -11.96
N ARG A 369 3.22 10.19 -13.23
CA ARG A 369 4.51 9.69 -13.70
C ARG A 369 5.37 10.86 -14.18
N TRP A 370 6.61 10.87 -13.74
CA TRP A 370 7.64 11.79 -14.21
C TRP A 370 8.79 11.01 -14.85
N ASP A 371 8.96 11.19 -16.16
CA ASP A 371 10.03 10.60 -16.94
C ASP A 371 11.13 11.64 -17.23
N TRP A 372 12.34 11.43 -16.73
CA TRP A 372 13.51 12.22 -17.11
C TRP A 372 14.30 11.51 -18.18
N MET A 373 14.59 12.23 -19.26
CA MET A 373 15.62 11.84 -20.21
C MET A 373 17.00 12.18 -19.64
N ALA A 374 18.02 11.41 -20.01
CA ALA A 374 19.40 11.73 -19.67
C ALA A 374 19.76 13.17 -20.11
N GLY A 375 20.38 13.94 -19.22
CA GLY A 375 20.69 15.36 -19.36
C GLY A 375 19.53 16.31 -19.04
N ALA A 376 18.29 15.83 -18.95
CA ALA A 376 17.13 16.69 -18.70
C ALA A 376 17.08 17.16 -17.25
N THR A 377 16.76 18.44 -17.05
CA THR A 377 16.61 19.04 -15.71
C THR A 377 15.18 18.99 -15.19
N LYS A 378 14.21 18.70 -16.05
CA LYS A 378 12.79 18.54 -15.76
C LYS A 378 12.25 17.27 -16.44
N PRO A 379 11.19 16.66 -15.91
CA PRO A 379 10.56 15.53 -16.57
C PRO A 379 9.83 15.96 -17.84
N THR A 380 9.65 15.00 -18.74
CA THR A 380 9.00 15.20 -20.02
C THR A 380 7.55 15.61 -19.82
N GLY A 381 7.13 16.72 -20.45
CA GLY A 381 5.73 17.14 -20.46
C GLY A 381 5.21 17.71 -19.15
N PHE A 382 6.05 17.96 -18.14
CA PHE A 382 5.63 18.51 -16.86
C PHE A 382 6.53 19.68 -16.43
N SER A 383 5.92 20.73 -15.90
CA SER A 383 6.61 21.89 -15.32
C SER A 383 6.06 22.14 -13.91
N THR A 384 6.62 23.13 -13.21
CA THR A 384 6.19 23.44 -11.85
C THR A 384 4.72 23.82 -11.80
N ILE A 385 3.94 23.13 -10.97
CA ILE A 385 2.57 23.49 -10.65
C ILE A 385 2.42 23.80 -9.17
N ARG A 386 1.50 24.72 -8.84
CA ARG A 386 1.30 25.23 -7.49
C ARG A 386 -0.15 25.13 -7.07
N ARG A 387 -0.37 25.05 -5.77
CA ARG A 387 -1.68 25.07 -5.15
C ARG A 387 -1.64 25.86 -3.85
N ILE A 388 -2.64 26.71 -3.65
CA ILE A 388 -2.85 27.38 -2.37
C ILE A 388 -3.64 26.41 -1.49
N MET A 389 -3.17 26.19 -0.27
CA MET A 389 -3.86 25.39 0.74
C MET A 389 -5.08 26.15 1.25
N ALA A 390 -6.09 25.43 1.76
CA ALA A 390 -7.32 26.07 2.24
C ALA A 390 -7.03 27.15 3.29
N GLU A 391 -6.09 26.88 4.20
CA GLU A 391 -5.67 27.78 5.26
C GLU A 391 -4.15 27.68 5.51
N PRO A 392 -3.52 28.76 6.02
CA PRO A 392 -2.15 28.71 6.53
C PRO A 392 -2.01 27.78 7.75
N VAL A 393 -0.86 27.12 7.87
CA VAL A 393 -0.54 26.23 9.00
C VAL A 393 0.89 26.34 9.51
N GLU A 394 1.06 26.20 10.81
CA GLU A 394 2.37 26.07 11.48
C GLU A 394 2.70 24.60 11.81
N GLU A 395 1.69 23.73 11.80
CA GLU A 395 1.79 22.31 12.17
C GLU A 395 0.91 21.48 11.22
N PHE A 396 1.51 20.50 10.53
CA PHE A 396 0.80 19.68 9.54
C PHE A 396 1.42 18.30 9.34
N ILE A 397 0.65 17.42 8.71
CA ILE A 397 1.08 16.10 8.24
C ILE A 397 0.94 16.05 6.72
N LEU A 398 2.03 15.74 6.01
CA LEU A 398 2.02 15.45 4.57
C LEU A 398 2.17 13.95 4.37
N GLU A 399 1.25 13.35 3.61
CA GLU A 399 1.31 11.96 3.18
C GLU A 399 1.27 11.88 1.65
N TYR A 400 2.04 10.97 1.07
CA TYR A 400 1.92 10.58 -0.33
C TYR A 400 2.57 9.22 -0.56
N TYR A 401 2.20 8.57 -1.65
CA TYR A 401 2.86 7.36 -2.14
C TYR A 401 3.85 7.72 -3.24
N VAL A 402 5.01 7.08 -3.22
CA VAL A 402 6.04 7.26 -4.22
C VAL A 402 6.59 5.91 -4.68
N LYS A 403 6.97 5.83 -5.95
CA LYS A 403 7.70 4.69 -6.51
C LYS A 403 8.83 5.21 -7.40
N TYR A 404 9.94 4.50 -7.41
CA TYR A 404 11.09 4.77 -8.26
C TYR A 404 11.37 3.55 -9.13
N ASP A 405 11.84 3.72 -10.36
CA ASP A 405 12.22 2.58 -11.19
C ASP A 405 13.52 1.91 -10.70
N SER A 406 13.74 0.64 -11.07
CA SER A 406 15.00 -0.09 -10.79
C SER A 406 16.27 0.70 -11.15
N GLY A 407 16.20 1.53 -12.18
CA GLY A 407 17.32 2.31 -12.72
C GLY A 407 17.55 3.65 -12.03
N TRP A 408 16.74 4.02 -11.04
CA TRP A 408 16.76 5.35 -10.45
C TRP A 408 18.12 5.68 -9.83
N ARG A 409 18.64 6.86 -10.17
CA ARG A 409 19.90 7.41 -9.64
C ARG A 409 19.75 8.80 -9.06
N GLY A 410 18.53 9.36 -9.08
CA GLY A 410 18.32 10.79 -8.85
C GLY A 410 19.25 11.59 -9.75
N SER A 411 20.03 12.52 -9.21
CA SER A 411 21.03 13.23 -10.01
C SER A 411 22.43 12.61 -10.01
N GLY A 412 22.66 11.52 -9.27
CA GLY A 412 24.00 11.06 -8.90
C GLY A 412 24.75 12.01 -7.94
N LEU A 413 24.05 12.94 -7.30
CA LEU A 413 24.61 13.93 -6.36
C LEU A 413 23.78 13.94 -5.07
N ALA A 414 24.40 14.36 -3.97
CA ALA A 414 23.77 14.31 -2.65
C ALA A 414 22.69 15.37 -2.40
N TYR A 415 22.28 16.17 -3.38
CA TYR A 415 21.37 17.31 -3.16
C TYR A 415 20.19 17.41 -4.13
N HIS A 416 20.10 16.52 -5.13
CA HIS A 416 19.01 16.46 -6.11
C HIS A 416 18.42 15.04 -6.19
N PRO A 417 17.14 14.87 -6.57
CA PRO A 417 16.21 15.89 -7.06
C PRO A 417 15.61 16.79 -5.97
N HIS A 418 14.98 17.88 -6.41
CA HIS A 418 13.92 18.59 -5.68
C HIS A 418 12.58 18.20 -6.30
N THR A 419 11.56 17.92 -5.50
CA THR A 419 10.29 17.35 -6.00
C THR A 419 9.08 18.10 -5.46
N LEU A 420 8.88 18.08 -4.14
CA LEU A 420 7.71 18.66 -3.48
C LEU A 420 8.15 19.74 -2.50
N HIS A 421 7.36 20.81 -2.39
CA HIS A 421 7.67 21.92 -1.51
C HIS A 421 6.43 22.46 -0.82
N MET A 422 6.63 22.99 0.39
CA MET A 422 5.73 23.95 1.01
C MET A 422 6.43 25.29 1.09
N VAL A 423 5.71 26.36 0.79
CA VAL A 423 6.23 27.72 0.72
C VAL A 423 5.42 28.61 1.65
N SER A 424 6.09 29.57 2.27
CA SER A 424 5.49 30.39 3.31
C SER A 424 4.43 31.39 2.83
N SER A 425 3.51 31.72 3.73
CA SER A 425 2.48 32.74 3.58
C SER A 425 3.02 34.13 3.25
N GLU A 426 4.26 34.45 3.65
CA GLU A 426 4.90 35.71 3.29
C GLU A 426 5.46 35.75 1.86
N ASP A 427 5.69 34.59 1.28
CA ASP A 427 6.17 34.49 -0.09
C ASP A 427 5.03 34.71 -1.09
N THR A 428 5.37 35.23 -2.26
CA THR A 428 4.38 35.45 -3.32
C THR A 428 3.79 34.13 -3.83
N ILE A 429 2.62 34.17 -4.45
CA ILE A 429 2.00 32.97 -5.05
C ILE A 429 2.86 32.34 -6.18
N TYR A 430 3.83 33.06 -6.73
CA TYR A 430 4.75 32.55 -7.75
C TYR A 430 6.17 32.34 -7.24
N GLN A 431 6.40 32.41 -5.92
CA GLN A 431 7.73 32.30 -5.36
C GLN A 431 8.42 31.00 -5.77
N GLY A 432 9.71 31.08 -6.10
CA GLY A 432 10.55 29.92 -6.32
C GLY A 432 11.09 29.37 -5.00
N GLY A 433 11.17 28.04 -4.85
CA GLY A 433 11.66 27.41 -3.63
C GLY A 433 13.07 27.87 -3.23
N ALA A 434 13.97 28.01 -4.20
CA ALA A 434 15.38 28.36 -3.96
C ALA A 434 15.63 29.81 -3.53
N ASN A 435 14.68 30.70 -3.80
CA ASN A 435 14.77 32.10 -3.44
C ASN A 435 13.48 32.49 -2.74
N SER A 436 13.31 32.05 -1.51
CA SER A 436 12.12 32.23 -0.69
C SER A 436 12.49 32.78 0.68
N ASN A 437 11.52 33.38 1.37
CA ASN A 437 11.60 33.69 2.80
C ASN A 437 11.57 32.41 3.62
N SER A 438 10.78 31.41 3.21
CA SER A 438 10.88 30.07 3.76
C SER A 438 10.26 29.05 2.80
N ALA A 439 11.02 28.01 2.45
CA ALA A 439 10.54 26.87 1.71
C ALA A 439 11.00 25.56 2.33
N LEU A 440 10.04 24.67 2.58
CA LEU A 440 10.27 23.28 2.95
C LEU A 440 10.39 22.42 1.71
N TYR A 441 11.24 21.40 1.78
CA TYR A 441 11.53 20.46 0.71
C TYR A 441 11.25 19.04 1.20
N PHE A 442 10.38 18.32 0.51
CA PHE A 442 10.07 16.91 0.74
C PHE A 442 10.60 16.13 -0.46
N SER A 443 11.75 15.47 -0.30
CA SER A 443 12.45 14.84 -1.42
C SER A 443 13.18 13.59 -0.99
N GLN A 444 13.47 12.70 -1.94
CA GLN A 444 14.23 11.48 -1.70
C GLN A 444 15.48 11.53 -2.58
N VAL A 445 16.65 11.42 -1.98
CA VAL A 445 17.93 11.58 -2.66
C VAL A 445 18.61 10.22 -2.76
N SER A 446 19.01 9.86 -3.96
CA SER A 446 19.80 8.66 -4.21
C SER A 446 21.24 8.82 -3.72
N GLY A 447 21.82 7.75 -3.17
CA GLY A 447 23.26 7.67 -2.91
C GLY A 447 24.09 7.93 -4.19
N THR A 448 25.35 8.34 -4.02
CA THR A 448 26.24 8.70 -5.15
C THR A 448 27.05 7.53 -5.70
N SER A 449 26.95 6.35 -5.07
CA SER A 449 27.61 5.12 -5.47
C SER A 449 26.63 3.95 -5.40
N ALA A 450 26.86 2.92 -6.20
CA ALA A 450 26.08 1.68 -6.14
C ALA A 450 26.01 1.17 -4.68
N PRO A 451 24.83 0.74 -4.19
CA PRO A 451 23.61 0.45 -4.94
C PRO A 451 22.65 1.64 -5.18
N TYR A 452 23.10 2.89 -5.03
CA TYR A 452 22.26 4.09 -5.25
C TYR A 452 21.02 4.14 -4.34
N ALA A 453 21.20 3.71 -3.08
CA ALA A 453 20.11 3.65 -2.12
C ALA A 453 19.39 5.00 -1.98
N ILE A 454 18.07 4.98 -2.07
CA ILE A 454 17.23 6.18 -2.02
C ILE A 454 16.95 6.51 -0.56
N GLN A 455 17.36 7.69 -0.10
CA GLN A 455 17.19 8.13 1.28
C GLN A 455 16.12 9.22 1.37
N PRO A 456 15.12 9.08 2.26
CA PRO A 456 14.23 10.18 2.61
C PRO A 456 15.03 11.38 3.13
N ARG A 457 14.63 12.56 2.68
CA ARG A 457 15.19 13.85 3.05
C ARG A 457 14.05 14.82 3.39
N PHE A 458 14.32 15.65 4.37
CA PHE A 458 13.61 16.91 4.59
C PHE A 458 14.61 18.06 4.47
N GLY A 459 14.19 19.17 3.89
CA GLY A 459 15.02 20.35 3.72
C GLY A 459 14.27 21.62 4.05
N HIS A 460 15.00 22.63 4.52
CA HIS A 460 14.50 23.97 4.77
C HIS A 460 15.43 24.97 4.10
N GLN A 461 14.83 25.92 3.39
CA GLN A 461 15.52 26.99 2.73
C GLN A 461 14.97 28.34 3.19
N ASP A 462 15.88 29.27 3.46
CA ASP A 462 15.56 30.62 3.95
C ASP A 462 16.60 31.60 3.39
N SER A 463 16.54 31.78 2.07
CA SER A 463 17.54 32.54 1.29
C SER A 463 17.30 34.05 1.36
N MET A 464 16.04 34.48 1.37
CA MET A 464 15.71 35.92 1.31
C MET A 464 15.94 36.64 2.65
N ARG A 465 16.07 35.91 3.77
CA ARG A 465 16.34 36.49 5.10
C ARG A 465 17.81 36.44 5.51
N VAL A 466 18.71 36.08 4.59
CA VAL A 466 20.14 36.12 4.90
C VAL A 466 20.56 37.56 5.20
N ASN A 467 20.96 37.80 6.44
CA ASN A 467 21.44 39.10 6.88
C ASN A 467 22.95 39.21 6.59
N THR A 468 23.27 40.12 5.67
CA THR A 468 24.64 40.43 5.25
C THR A 468 25.19 41.70 5.89
N SER A 469 24.37 42.41 6.69
CA SER A 469 24.76 43.65 7.38
C SER A 469 25.79 43.43 8.49
N PHE A 470 25.88 42.20 9.01
CA PHE A 470 26.83 41.77 10.04
C PHE A 470 28.08 41.08 9.45
N GLY A 471 28.42 41.42 8.21
CA GLY A 471 29.55 40.85 7.48
C GLY A 471 29.15 39.68 6.57
N THR A 472 30.15 39.12 5.90
CA THR A 472 29.96 38.06 4.89
C THR A 472 29.54 36.74 5.55
N PRO A 473 28.38 36.16 5.18
CA PRO A 473 28.04 34.78 5.55
C PRO A 473 29.09 33.77 5.04
N ARG A 474 29.36 32.67 5.73
CA ARG A 474 28.66 32.16 6.91
C ARG A 474 29.13 32.80 8.22
N ASN A 475 28.18 33.26 9.03
CA ASN A 475 28.39 33.76 10.38
C ASN A 475 27.28 33.24 11.33
N ASP A 476 27.49 33.33 12.64
CA ASP A 476 26.47 32.96 13.63
C ASP A 476 25.87 34.24 14.21
N LEU A 477 24.59 34.48 13.93
CA LEU A 477 23.86 35.65 14.42
C LEU A 477 22.82 35.29 15.49
N THR A 478 22.77 34.03 15.95
CA THR A 478 21.73 33.51 16.87
C THR A 478 21.68 34.22 18.23
N SER A 479 22.77 34.87 18.65
CA SER A 479 22.84 35.68 19.87
C SER A 479 22.88 37.19 19.61
N THR A 480 22.84 37.59 18.34
CA THR A 480 23.03 38.99 17.91
C THR A 480 21.73 39.63 17.42
N THR A 481 21.00 38.94 16.56
CA THR A 481 19.75 39.44 15.97
C THR A 481 18.85 38.29 15.55
N GLU A 482 17.55 38.54 15.55
CA GLU A 482 16.54 37.61 15.03
C GLU A 482 16.09 37.98 13.62
N ASP A 483 16.55 39.11 13.08
CA ASP A 483 16.54 39.42 11.65
C ASP A 483 17.69 38.70 10.96
N ARG A 484 17.54 37.38 10.81
CA ARG A 484 18.55 36.47 10.26
C ARG A 484 17.89 35.29 9.57
N SER A 485 18.63 34.63 8.69
CA SER A 485 18.23 33.33 8.15
C SER A 485 18.20 32.29 9.27
N ALA A 486 17.13 31.51 9.37
CA ALA A 486 17.06 30.32 10.24
C ALA A 486 18.02 29.21 9.78
N ASN A 487 18.58 29.34 8.58
CA ASN A 487 19.44 28.35 7.96
C ASN A 487 20.93 28.75 7.95
N LEU A 488 21.73 27.88 7.32
CA LEU A 488 23.17 27.79 7.50
C LEU A 488 23.95 29.11 7.39
N CYS A 489 23.48 30.06 6.58
CA CYS A 489 24.22 31.30 6.36
C CYS A 489 24.34 32.18 7.61
N ASN A 490 23.32 32.24 8.46
CA ASN A 490 23.35 33.02 9.70
C ASN A 490 23.10 32.19 10.98
N THR A 491 22.83 30.89 10.83
CA THR A 491 22.52 29.97 11.92
C THR A 491 23.35 28.70 11.80
N PRO A 492 24.13 28.30 12.83
CA PRO A 492 24.86 27.04 12.80
C PRO A 492 23.94 25.81 12.69
N LEU A 493 24.33 24.77 11.91
CA LEU A 493 23.56 23.52 11.79
C LEU A 493 23.17 22.89 13.13
N ALA A 494 24.12 22.84 14.06
CA ALA A 494 23.89 22.28 15.39
C ALA A 494 22.81 23.06 16.17
N ALA A 495 22.74 24.38 15.98
CA ALA A 495 21.69 25.20 16.56
C ALA A 495 20.36 24.95 15.84
N ALA A 496 20.35 24.87 14.52
CA ALA A 496 19.14 24.57 13.73
C ALA A 496 18.64 23.12 13.88
N GLY A 497 19.36 22.26 14.60
CA GLY A 497 19.07 20.84 14.73
C GLY A 497 19.27 20.04 13.43
N ALA A 498 20.03 20.54 12.46
CA ALA A 498 20.16 19.94 11.13
C ALA A 498 21.43 19.10 10.93
N ASP A 499 21.37 18.14 10.01
CA ASP A 499 22.46 17.18 9.74
C ASP A 499 23.50 17.74 8.75
N TYR A 500 23.04 18.54 7.79
CA TYR A 500 23.87 19.16 6.74
C TYR A 500 23.22 20.45 6.25
N GLY A 501 23.96 21.25 5.48
CA GLY A 501 23.43 22.44 4.84
C GLY A 501 24.44 23.09 3.92
N ASP A 502 23.97 24.11 3.21
CA ASP A 502 24.78 24.88 2.26
C ASP A 502 24.56 26.37 2.46
N CYS A 503 25.65 27.14 2.34
CA CYS A 503 25.62 28.60 2.30
C CYS A 503 26.59 29.12 1.25
N TYR A 504 26.10 29.85 0.26
CA TYR A 504 26.95 30.48 -0.76
C TYR A 504 26.28 31.72 -1.37
N SER A 505 27.09 32.64 -1.89
CA SER A 505 26.56 33.82 -2.60
C SER A 505 26.01 33.41 -3.97
N MET A 506 24.82 33.91 -4.30
CA MET A 506 24.22 33.78 -5.63
C MET A 506 24.53 34.98 -6.53
N GLY A 507 25.40 35.90 -6.06
CA GLY A 507 25.66 37.19 -6.72
C GLY A 507 24.61 38.26 -6.38
N GLY A 508 24.92 39.52 -6.69
CA GLY A 508 23.98 40.64 -6.49
C GLY A 508 23.58 40.90 -5.03
N GLY A 509 24.37 40.42 -4.06
CA GLY A 509 24.05 40.53 -2.63
C GLY A 509 23.11 39.43 -2.10
N ALA A 510 22.60 38.55 -2.96
CA ALA A 510 21.77 37.42 -2.56
C ALA A 510 22.61 36.20 -2.13
N TYR A 511 22.06 35.40 -1.22
CA TYR A 511 22.68 34.20 -0.68
C TYR A 511 21.71 33.03 -0.70
N TYR A 512 22.22 31.84 -1.01
CA TYR A 512 21.54 30.58 -0.82
C TYR A 512 21.79 30.13 0.62
N SER A 513 20.73 29.86 1.39
CA SER A 513 20.85 29.39 2.79
C SER A 513 19.91 28.21 3.02
N PHE A 514 20.49 27.04 3.31
CA PHE A 514 19.77 25.78 3.41
C PHE A 514 20.24 24.96 4.63
N SER A 515 19.29 24.32 5.32
CA SER A 515 19.53 23.28 6.31
C SER A 515 18.73 22.03 5.95
N GLY A 516 19.25 20.85 6.25
CA GLY A 516 18.57 19.61 5.92
C GLY A 516 18.78 18.48 6.89
N TRP A 517 17.82 17.55 6.83
CA TRP A 517 17.74 16.34 7.63
C TRP A 517 17.65 15.13 6.71
N ARG A 518 18.32 14.05 7.08
CA ARG A 518 18.37 12.85 6.25
C ARG A 518 18.24 11.59 7.08
N SER A 519 17.55 10.60 6.52
CA SER A 519 17.48 9.28 7.13
C SER A 519 18.88 8.68 7.32
N PRO A 520 19.26 8.26 8.54
CA PRO A 520 20.57 7.67 8.79
C PRO A 520 20.67 6.23 8.28
N SER A 521 19.54 5.52 8.09
CA SER A 521 19.54 4.09 7.78
C SER A 521 18.33 3.60 6.98
N VAL A 522 17.15 4.20 7.14
CA VAL A 522 15.94 3.81 6.39
C VAL A 522 16.03 4.29 4.95
N VAL A 523 15.76 3.41 4.01
CA VAL A 523 15.83 3.66 2.57
C VAL A 523 14.48 3.38 1.91
N VAL A 524 14.25 4.02 0.77
CA VAL A 524 13.12 3.72 -0.12
C VAL A 524 13.56 2.65 -1.12
N PRO A 525 12.89 1.48 -1.18
CA PRO A 525 13.14 0.48 -2.22
C PRO A 525 12.73 0.99 -3.61
N ASN A 526 13.43 0.50 -4.63
CA ASN A 526 13.02 0.66 -6.03
C ASN A 526 11.86 -0.30 -6.35
N ASP A 527 11.12 0.00 -7.41
CA ASP A 527 10.01 -0.76 -8.00
C ASP A 527 8.84 -1.10 -7.07
N GLN A 528 8.80 -0.49 -5.88
CA GLN A 528 7.74 -0.67 -4.89
C GLN A 528 7.09 0.67 -4.57
N TRP A 529 5.77 0.67 -4.43
CA TRP A 529 5.04 1.81 -3.86
C TRP A 529 5.34 1.89 -2.37
N VAL A 530 5.83 3.03 -1.93
CA VAL A 530 6.04 3.32 -0.50
C VAL A 530 5.25 4.53 -0.08
N LYS A 531 4.69 4.47 1.11
CA LYS A 531 4.08 5.62 1.76
C LYS A 531 5.14 6.43 2.48
N LEU A 532 5.23 7.71 2.14
CA LEU A 532 5.98 8.69 2.92
C LEU A 532 5.03 9.52 3.74
N THR A 533 5.34 9.62 5.04
CA THR A 533 4.62 10.49 5.98
C THR A 533 5.60 11.46 6.59
N TYR A 534 5.30 12.75 6.48
CA TYR A 534 6.06 13.84 7.08
C TYR A 534 5.19 14.50 8.13
N TYR A 535 5.71 14.68 9.34
CA TYR A 535 5.13 15.55 10.36
C TYR A 535 6.07 16.72 10.58
N VAL A 536 5.54 17.92 10.40
CA VAL A 536 6.30 19.16 10.53
C VAL A 536 5.56 20.12 11.44
N LYS A 537 6.29 20.68 12.40
CA LYS A 537 5.83 21.73 13.30
C LYS A 537 6.87 22.84 13.35
N SER A 538 6.47 24.07 13.05
CA SER A 538 7.28 25.26 13.25
C SER A 538 7.69 25.39 14.72
N ASN A 539 8.90 25.89 14.94
CA ASN A 539 9.32 26.25 16.28
C ASN A 539 8.54 27.47 16.79
N THR A 540 8.45 27.60 18.12
CA THR A 540 7.82 28.74 18.76
C THR A 540 8.74 29.97 18.72
N VAL A 541 8.14 31.16 18.72
CA VAL A 541 8.84 32.44 18.89
C VAL A 541 8.28 33.13 20.11
N ALA A 542 9.13 33.35 21.12
CA ALA A 542 8.76 34.00 22.37
C ALA A 542 9.51 35.33 22.52
N ASN A 543 8.77 36.42 22.76
CA ASN A 543 9.34 37.78 22.89
C ASN A 543 10.23 38.20 21.71
N GLY A 544 9.90 37.74 20.49
CA GLY A 544 10.67 38.03 19.28
C GLY A 544 11.95 37.21 19.13
N THR A 545 12.16 36.18 19.96
CA THR A 545 13.29 35.24 19.87
C THR A 545 12.78 33.84 19.54
N ALA A 546 13.38 33.20 18.55
CA ALA A 546 13.05 31.82 18.20
C ALA A 546 13.55 30.84 19.26
N ASN A 547 12.67 29.91 19.64
CA ASN A 547 13.03 28.73 20.41
C ASN A 547 13.46 27.60 19.45
N TYR A 548 14.17 26.62 19.98
CA TYR A 548 14.66 25.47 19.23
C TYR A 548 13.82 24.23 19.57
N ASP A 549 12.53 24.31 19.27
CA ASP A 549 11.50 23.33 19.64
C ASP A 549 10.60 22.91 18.45
N GLY A 550 11.03 23.21 17.22
CA GLY A 550 10.34 22.74 16.01
C GLY A 550 10.52 21.24 15.82
N ILE A 551 9.58 20.62 15.12
CA ILE A 551 9.55 19.16 14.95
C ILE A 551 9.60 18.82 13.47
N VAL A 552 10.48 17.88 13.13
CA VAL A 552 10.55 17.23 11.82
C VAL A 552 10.63 15.73 12.05
N LYS A 553 9.59 15.00 11.64
CA LYS A 553 9.59 13.54 11.63
C LYS A 553 9.20 13.02 10.26
N VAL A 554 9.85 11.94 9.83
CA VAL A 554 9.58 11.30 8.53
C VAL A 554 9.49 9.79 8.73
N TRP A 555 8.48 9.16 8.14
CA TRP A 555 8.31 7.72 8.11
C TRP A 555 8.27 7.18 6.68
N VAL A 556 8.84 6.00 6.46
CA VAL A 556 8.74 5.20 5.23
C VAL A 556 7.98 3.92 5.56
N ASN A 557 6.81 3.69 4.99
CA ASN A 557 5.96 2.53 5.33
C ASN A 557 5.87 2.31 6.85
N GLU A 558 5.60 3.39 7.61
CA GLU A 558 5.48 3.40 9.08
C GLU A 558 6.81 3.25 9.87
N ALA A 559 7.94 2.98 9.22
CA ALA A 559 9.25 2.99 9.87
C ALA A 559 9.77 4.43 10.01
N LEU A 560 10.02 4.87 11.25
CA LEU A 560 10.56 6.20 11.55
C LEU A 560 11.98 6.34 10.97
N ALA A 561 12.12 7.20 9.96
CA ALA A 561 13.34 7.43 9.21
C ALA A 561 14.10 8.68 9.67
N ILE A 562 13.38 9.75 10.03
CA ILE A 562 13.96 10.99 10.56
C ILE A 562 13.17 11.37 11.80
N SER A 563 13.85 11.76 12.87
CA SER A 563 13.22 12.29 14.09
C SER A 563 14.06 13.41 14.69
N ASN A 564 13.54 14.63 14.60
CA ASN A 564 14.12 15.82 15.22
C ASN A 564 13.02 16.61 15.94
N GLU A 565 13.29 17.04 17.18
CA GLU A 565 12.35 17.82 18.02
C GLU A 565 12.98 19.15 18.47
N SER A 566 14.00 19.59 17.76
CA SER A 566 14.76 20.81 18.02
C SER A 566 15.05 21.59 16.72
N ALA A 567 14.21 21.40 15.71
CA ALA A 567 14.40 22.02 14.41
C ALA A 567 14.12 23.52 14.48
N LEU A 568 14.96 24.33 13.86
CA LEU A 568 14.68 25.75 13.65
C LEU A 568 14.16 25.95 12.23
N LEU A 569 12.87 26.28 12.09
CA LEU A 569 12.20 26.55 10.81
C LEU A 569 11.82 28.03 10.65
N VAL A 570 11.82 28.79 11.75
CA VAL A 570 11.41 30.20 11.84
C VAL A 570 12.36 30.95 12.79
N ALA A 571 12.99 32.02 12.32
CA ALA A 571 13.74 32.95 13.17
C ALA A 571 12.80 33.95 13.87
N GLY A 572 13.21 34.57 14.97
CA GLY A 572 12.33 35.42 15.78
C GLY A 572 11.86 36.72 15.11
N GLY A 573 12.62 37.26 14.15
CA GLY A 573 12.21 38.35 13.26
C GLY A 573 11.11 37.94 12.29
N TYR A 574 10.63 36.71 12.41
CA TYR A 574 9.64 36.04 11.59
C TYR A 574 8.54 35.35 12.43
N GLY A 575 8.35 35.77 13.69
CA GLY A 575 7.29 35.23 14.54
C GLY A 575 5.89 35.42 13.93
N GLY A 576 5.28 34.32 13.47
CA GLY A 576 3.97 34.30 12.79
C GLY A 576 3.98 33.74 11.37
N ALA A 577 5.11 33.19 10.92
CA ALA A 577 5.21 32.55 9.63
C ALA A 577 4.44 31.22 9.56
N THR A 578 3.63 31.07 8.52
CA THR A 578 2.76 29.91 8.31
C THR A 578 2.86 29.42 6.87
N TRP A 579 2.65 28.13 6.61
CA TRP A 579 2.76 27.60 5.24
C TRP A 579 1.37 27.50 4.64
N ASP A 580 1.19 28.00 3.41
CA ASP A 580 -0.11 28.07 2.73
C ASP A 580 -0.02 27.73 1.24
N LYS A 581 1.19 27.46 0.71
CA LYS A 581 1.43 27.20 -0.70
C LYS A 581 2.16 25.88 -0.87
N PHE A 582 1.55 24.96 -1.60
CA PHE A 582 2.17 23.70 -1.99
C PHE A 582 2.64 23.77 -3.45
N MET A 583 3.82 23.22 -3.73
CA MET A 583 4.42 23.25 -5.06
C MET A 583 4.97 21.87 -5.44
N MET A 584 4.59 21.39 -6.62
CA MET A 584 5.22 20.24 -7.28
C MET A 584 6.19 20.78 -8.32
N ALA A 585 7.48 20.69 -8.03
CA ALA A 585 8.56 21.24 -8.86
C ALA A 585 9.66 20.18 -9.07
N PRO A 586 9.38 19.14 -9.90
CA PRO A 586 10.38 18.11 -10.21
C PRO A 586 11.58 18.70 -10.94
N TYR A 587 12.73 18.74 -10.27
CA TYR A 587 13.93 19.39 -10.77
C TYR A 587 15.21 18.64 -10.41
N ILE A 588 16.04 18.38 -11.43
CA ILE A 588 17.41 17.87 -11.31
C ILE A 588 18.34 18.93 -11.93
N GLY A 589 18.89 19.83 -11.11
CA GLY A 589 19.61 20.99 -11.64
C GLY A 589 20.83 20.66 -12.50
N ASN A 590 21.51 19.54 -12.23
CA ASN A 590 22.66 19.07 -13.00
C ASN A 590 22.29 18.20 -14.22
N GLY A 591 21.00 18.01 -14.46
CA GLY A 591 20.49 17.05 -15.43
C GLY A 591 20.49 15.61 -14.90
N SER A 592 19.51 14.84 -15.35
CA SER A 592 19.41 13.42 -15.04
C SER A 592 20.62 12.66 -15.61
N PRO A 593 21.35 11.83 -14.85
CA PRO A 593 22.51 11.10 -15.37
C PRO A 593 22.10 9.93 -16.28
N VAL A 594 20.85 9.48 -16.20
CA VAL A 594 20.28 8.36 -16.96
C VAL A 594 18.84 8.69 -17.36
N ASN A 595 18.24 7.89 -18.24
CA ASN A 595 16.78 7.87 -18.32
C ASN A 595 16.23 7.22 -17.04
N GLN A 596 15.27 7.86 -16.39
CA GLN A 596 14.71 7.34 -15.14
C GLN A 596 13.32 7.88 -14.89
N THR A 597 12.58 7.15 -14.08
CA THR A 597 11.16 7.38 -13.83
C THR A 597 10.87 7.36 -12.34
N MET A 598 10.03 8.28 -11.90
CA MET A 598 9.35 8.16 -10.60
C MET A 598 7.86 8.41 -10.75
N TRP A 599 7.10 7.87 -9.80
CA TRP A 599 5.65 8.04 -9.72
C TRP A 599 5.25 8.60 -8.37
N LEU A 600 4.19 9.41 -8.34
CA LEU A 600 3.56 9.97 -7.15
C LEU A 600 2.07 9.66 -7.16
N ASP A 601 1.52 9.32 -6.00
CA ASP A 601 0.10 9.05 -5.84
C ASP A 601 -0.45 9.46 -4.46
N GLU A 602 -1.76 9.65 -4.34
CA GLU A 602 -2.52 9.87 -3.10
C GLU A 602 -1.92 10.91 -2.15
N MET A 603 -1.61 12.09 -2.67
CA MET A 603 -1.03 13.17 -1.89
C MET A 603 -2.09 13.85 -1.01
N ARG A 604 -1.80 14.00 0.28
CA ARG A 604 -2.69 14.61 1.28
C ARG A 604 -1.90 15.46 2.26
N VAL A 605 -2.44 16.64 2.58
CA VAL A 605 -1.94 17.49 3.66
C VAL A 605 -3.05 17.64 4.69
N TRP A 606 -2.74 17.30 5.94
CA TRP A 606 -3.65 17.38 7.06
C TRP A 606 -3.16 18.41 8.07
N ARG A 607 -4.09 19.12 8.70
CA ARG A 607 -3.86 19.79 9.97
C ARG A 607 -3.63 18.72 11.06
N VAL A 608 -2.91 19.06 12.11
CA VAL A 608 -2.88 18.23 13.34
C VAL A 608 -4.09 18.58 14.21
N ALA A 609 -4.80 17.57 14.71
CA ALA A 609 -5.94 17.78 15.59
C ALA A 609 -5.49 18.48 16.88
N GLU A 610 -6.17 19.57 17.25
CA GLU A 610 -5.96 20.21 18.54
C GLU A 610 -6.33 19.22 19.66
N GLY A 611 -5.37 18.89 20.52
CA GLY A 611 -5.61 17.98 21.63
C GLY A 611 -6.72 18.49 22.54
N SER A 612 -7.58 17.60 23.02
CA SER A 612 -8.58 17.82 24.07
C SER A 612 -7.94 18.05 25.45
N ALA A 613 -7.00 18.98 25.54
CA ALA A 613 -6.52 19.57 26.78
C ALA A 613 -7.00 21.02 26.80
N GLY A 614 -7.94 21.33 27.69
CA GLY A 614 -8.52 22.66 27.81
C GLY A 614 -7.45 23.74 27.93
N VAL A 615 -7.26 24.50 26.86
CA VAL A 615 -6.56 25.78 26.86
C VAL A 615 -7.40 26.71 25.98
N VAL A 616 -7.79 27.83 26.58
CA VAL A 616 -8.57 28.89 25.94
C VAL A 616 -7.81 29.40 24.72
N ALA A 617 -8.44 29.31 23.54
CA ALA A 617 -7.94 29.90 22.32
C ALA A 617 -7.64 31.40 22.51
N PRO A 618 -6.46 31.92 22.11
CA PRO A 618 -6.29 33.35 21.99
C PRO A 618 -7.12 33.85 20.80
N THR A 619 -8.03 34.77 21.09
CA THR A 619 -8.86 35.50 20.13
C THR A 619 -8.03 36.02 18.95
N PRO A 620 -8.45 35.81 17.69
CA PRO A 620 -7.75 36.39 16.55
C PRO A 620 -7.91 37.92 16.60
N LEU A 621 -6.80 38.63 16.75
CA LEU A 621 -6.75 40.07 16.53
C LEU A 621 -6.91 40.30 15.02
N LEU A 622 -8.11 40.73 14.65
CA LEU A 622 -8.42 41.34 13.37
C LEU A 622 -7.46 42.54 13.16
N ARG A 623 -6.37 42.37 12.40
CA ARG A 623 -5.63 43.51 11.86
C ARG A 623 -6.36 43.97 10.60
N LEU A 624 -7.09 45.07 10.75
CA LEU A 624 -7.52 45.89 9.63
C LEU A 624 -6.29 46.29 8.81
N VAL A 625 -6.31 45.93 7.54
CA VAL A 625 -5.38 46.43 6.53
C VAL A 625 -5.70 47.91 6.30
N GLN A 626 -4.70 48.76 6.52
CA GLN A 626 -4.54 50.03 5.81
C GLN A 626 -3.25 49.97 5.01
#